data_AF-F0H100-F1
#
_entry.id   AF-F0H100-F1
#
_cell.length_a   1.000
_cell.length_b   1.000
_cell.length_c   1.000
_cell.angle_alpha   90.00
_cell.angle_beta   90.00
_cell.angle_gamma   90.00
#
_symmetry.space_group_name_H-M   'P 1'
#
loop_
_entity.id
_entity.type
_entity.pdbx_description
1 polymer ?
#
loop_
_entity_poly.entity_id
_entity_poly.type
_entity_poly.pdbx_seq_one_letter_code
_entity_poly.pdbx_strand_id
1 'polypeptide(L)'
;MDREMININANLVKEADFSEFEKDGENVQVANFALVKKYGNGKEYTNCSVYGEKVEIVKEFEKGDLIHVFGYFKENKKEDKVYKNFIVKSLNKIENK
;
A
#
# COMPACT_ATOMS: atom_id res chain seq x y z
N MET A 1 3.20 -4.19 -21.33
CA MET A 1 2.44 -5.06 -20.41
C MET A 1 1.45 -4.17 -19.70
N ASP A 2 0.18 -4.31 -20.06
CA ASP A 2 -0.89 -3.60 -19.36
C ASP A 2 -1.02 -4.20 -17.96
N ARG A 3 -0.91 -3.34 -16.95
CA ARG A 3 -1.11 -3.74 -15.55
C ARG A 3 -2.57 -3.46 -15.24
N GLU A 4 -3.28 -4.45 -14.70
CA GLU A 4 -4.63 -4.23 -14.22
C GLU A 4 -4.59 -3.30 -13.01
N MET A 5 -5.20 -2.14 -13.18
CA MET A 5 -5.31 -1.12 -12.14
C MET A 5 -6.55 -1.41 -11.31
N ILE A 6 -6.39 -1.45 -9.98
CA ILE A 6 -7.39 -1.88 -9.02
C ILE A 6 -7.59 -0.78 -7.98
N ASN A 7 -8.84 -0.63 -7.55
CA ASN A 7 -9.24 0.22 -6.43
C ASN A 7 -9.54 -0.65 -5.21
N ILE A 8 -8.99 -0.28 -4.05
CA ILE A 8 -9.24 -0.98 -2.79
C ILE A 8 -9.62 0.04 -1.71
N ASN A 9 -10.75 -0.19 -1.06
CA ASN A 9 -11.16 0.52 0.15
C ASN A 9 -11.06 -0.46 1.32
N ALA A 10 -10.21 -0.16 2.30
CA ALA A 10 -9.95 -1.04 3.42
C ALA A 10 -9.34 -0.26 4.60
N ASN A 11 -9.42 -0.84 5.80
CA ASN A 11 -8.91 -0.18 7.00
C ASN A 11 -7.40 -0.41 7.17
N LEU A 12 -6.67 0.60 7.61
CA LEU A 12 -5.26 0.47 7.99
C LEU A 12 -5.10 -0.42 9.23
N VAL A 13 -4.26 -1.46 9.13
CA VAL A 13 -4.09 -2.46 10.20
C VAL A 13 -3.30 -1.93 11.40
N LYS A 14 -2.26 -1.15 11.12
CA LYS A 14 -1.32 -0.55 12.07
C LYS A 14 -0.61 0.64 11.39
N GLU A 15 0.14 1.41 12.17
CA GLU A 15 1.03 2.46 11.65
C GLU A 15 1.93 1.91 10.53
N ALA A 16 2.20 2.76 9.53
CA ALA A 16 3.02 2.41 8.38
C ALA A 16 4.50 2.35 8.76
N ASP A 17 5.23 1.46 8.10
CA ASP A 17 6.68 1.34 8.23
C ASP A 17 7.34 2.21 7.12
N PHE A 18 8.18 3.16 7.53
CA PHE A 18 8.85 4.11 6.62
C PHE A 18 10.32 3.75 6.44
N SER A 19 10.81 3.85 5.21
CA SER A 19 12.21 3.59 4.87
C SER A 19 12.62 4.41 3.65
N GLU A 20 13.91 4.46 3.36
CA GLU A 20 14.45 5.07 2.14
C GLU A 20 15.52 4.17 1.52
N PHE A 21 15.73 4.31 0.22
CA PHE A 21 16.80 3.62 -0.50
C PHE A 21 17.31 4.48 -1.66
N GLU A 22 18.58 4.31 -2.00
CA GLU A 22 19.17 4.97 -3.16
C GLU A 22 18.84 4.17 -4.44
N LYS A 23 18.44 4.88 -5.49
CA LYS A 23 18.24 4.31 -6.82
C LYS A 23 18.66 5.32 -7.86
N ASP A 24 19.58 4.91 -8.75
CA ASP A 24 20.07 5.75 -9.85
C ASP A 24 20.65 7.10 -9.37
N GLY A 25 21.25 7.12 -8.17
CA GLY A 25 21.78 8.33 -7.53
C GLY A 25 20.75 9.21 -6.81
N GLU A 26 19.48 8.80 -6.79
CA GLU A 26 18.39 9.52 -6.10
C GLU A 26 17.93 8.76 -4.85
N ASN A 27 17.69 9.47 -3.74
CA ASN A 27 17.05 8.90 -2.55
C ASN A 27 15.55 8.79 -2.76
N VAL A 28 15.01 7.58 -2.66
CA VAL A 28 13.59 7.27 -2.82
C VAL A 28 13.01 6.85 -1.47
N GLN A 29 12.08 7.64 -0.96
CA GLN A 29 11.29 7.29 0.23
C GLN A 29 10.24 6.23 -0.09
N VAL A 30 9.92 5.39 0.89
CA VAL A 30 8.91 4.33 0.83
C VAL A 30 8.12 4.29 2.12
N ALA A 31 6.80 4.11 1.99
CA ALA A 31 5.94 3.68 3.08
C ALA A 31 5.34 2.32 2.76
N ASN A 32 5.46 1.40 3.71
CA ASN A 32 4.87 0.06 3.66
C ASN A 32 3.78 -0.05 4.70
N PHE A 33 2.60 -0.50 4.30
CA PHE A 33 1.47 -0.63 5.20
C PHE A 33 0.57 -1.78 4.79
N ALA A 34 -0.22 -2.29 5.73
CA ALA A 34 -1.17 -3.36 5.48
C ALA A 34 -2.59 -2.83 5.64
N LEU A 35 -3.43 -3.11 4.64
CA LEU A 35 -4.86 -2.86 4.70
C LEU A 35 -5.61 -4.15 5.02
N VAL A 36 -6.71 -4.05 5.75
CA VAL A 36 -7.61 -5.17 6.02
C VAL A 36 -9.03 -4.86 5.54
N LYS A 37 -9.57 -5.75 4.71
CA LYS A 37 -10.97 -5.76 4.31
C LYS A 37 -11.67 -6.91 5.02
N LYS A 38 -12.72 -6.61 5.78
CA LYS A 38 -13.55 -7.61 6.47
C LYS A 38 -14.75 -7.99 5.59
N TYR A 39 -15.12 -9.27 5.58
CA TYR A 39 -16.33 -9.77 4.92
C TYR A 39 -16.94 -10.90 5.74
N GLY A 40 -18.15 -10.68 6.29
CA GLY A 40 -18.75 -11.63 7.23
C GLY A 40 -17.77 -12.00 8.36
N ASN A 41 -17.41 -13.28 8.45
CA ASN A 41 -16.44 -13.81 9.42
C ASN A 41 -14.98 -13.83 8.91
N GLY A 42 -14.73 -13.44 7.66
CA GLY A 42 -13.41 -13.47 7.01
C GLY A 42 -12.70 -12.12 6.98
N LYS A 43 -11.38 -12.17 6.70
CA LYS A 43 -10.52 -11.01 6.54
C LYS A 43 -9.57 -11.25 5.37
N GLU A 44 -9.43 -10.26 4.50
CA GLU A 44 -8.39 -10.21 3.47
C GLU A 44 -7.43 -9.09 3.80
N TYR A 45 -6.14 -9.40 3.71
CA TYR A 45 -5.05 -8.48 3.99
C TYR A 45 -4.31 -8.16 2.71
N THR A 46 -4.08 -6.87 2.47
CA THR A 46 -3.33 -6.38 1.32
C THR A 46 -2.12 -5.61 1.82
N ASN A 47 -0.93 -6.10 1.50
CA ASN A 47 0.31 -5.35 1.71
C ASN A 47 0.45 -4.32 0.59
N CYS A 48 0.70 -3.09 0.97
CA CYS A 48 0.82 -1.94 0.09
C CYS A 48 2.19 -1.28 0.24
N SER A 49 2.75 -0.84 -0.87
CA SER A 49 3.91 0.04 -0.89
C SER A 49 3.64 1.27 -1.73
N VAL A 50 3.95 2.44 -1.18
CA VAL A 50 3.93 3.73 -1.88
C VAL A 50 5.33 4.33 -1.86
N TYR A 51 5.69 5.03 -2.92
CA TYR A 51 7.05 5.55 -3.15
C TYR A 51 7.02 7.05 -3.44
N GLY A 52 8.10 7.74 -3.09
CA GLY A 52 8.33 9.16 -3.36
C GLY A 52 7.39 10.08 -2.58
N GLU A 53 7.04 11.21 -3.18
CA GLU A 53 6.30 12.31 -2.52
C GLU A 53 4.99 11.88 -1.82
N LYS A 54 4.35 10.81 -2.29
CA LYS A 54 3.09 10.30 -1.72
C LYS A 54 3.26 9.63 -0.37
N VAL A 55 4.50 9.38 0.06
CA VAL A 55 4.83 8.88 1.40
C VAL A 55 4.38 9.88 2.47
N GLU A 56 4.45 11.19 2.19
CA GLU A 56 4.03 12.23 3.14
C GLU A 56 2.55 12.10 3.52
N ILE A 57 1.68 11.72 2.57
CA ILE A 57 0.24 11.49 2.83
C ILE A 57 0.04 10.35 3.84
N VAL A 58 0.88 9.30 3.78
CA VAL A 58 0.77 8.15 4.69
C VAL A 58 1.11 8.51 6.13
N LYS A 59 1.93 9.53 6.36
CA LYS A 59 2.30 9.98 7.71
C LYS A 59 1.11 10.49 8.51
N GLU A 60 0.05 10.94 7.84
CA GLU A 60 -1.19 11.40 8.45
C GLU A 60 -2.17 10.25 8.76
N PHE A 61 -1.87 9.02 8.34
CA PHE A 61 -2.76 7.88 8.56
C PHE A 61 -2.55 7.26 9.93
N GLU A 62 -3.66 6.96 10.58
CA GLU A 62 -3.70 6.30 11.87
C GLU A 62 -4.30 4.90 11.75
N LYS A 63 -3.94 4.02 12.70
CA LYS A 63 -4.49 2.67 12.77
C LYS A 63 -6.03 2.72 12.78
N GLY A 64 -6.65 1.94 11.90
CA GLY A 64 -8.09 1.83 11.77
C GLY A 64 -8.70 2.78 10.73
N ASP A 65 -7.95 3.77 10.23
CA ASP A 65 -8.42 4.67 9.19
C ASP A 65 -8.91 3.90 7.96
N LEU A 66 -10.04 4.35 7.40
CA LEU A 66 -10.53 3.82 6.13
C LEU A 66 -9.76 4.49 5.00
N ILE A 67 -8.96 3.72 4.28
CA ILE A 67 -8.08 4.22 3.22
C ILE A 67 -8.58 3.72 1.86
N HIS A 68 -8.62 4.62 0.90
CA HIS A 68 -8.71 4.27 -0.52
C HIS A 68 -7.30 4.19 -1.11
N VAL A 69 -7.00 3.11 -1.82
CA VAL A 69 -5.79 2.99 -2.63
C VAL A 69 -6.14 2.59 -4.06
N PHE A 70 -5.46 3.21 -5.01
CA PHE A 70 -5.48 2.87 -6.43
C PHE A 70 -4.08 2.48 -6.86
N GLY A 71 -3.96 1.34 -7.55
CA GLY A 71 -2.66 0.76 -7.84
C GLY A 71 -2.77 -0.55 -8.60
N TYR A 72 -1.72 -1.37 -8.54
CA TYR A 72 -1.71 -2.69 -9.18
C TYR A 72 -0.87 -3.67 -8.36
N PHE A 73 -1.14 -4.95 -8.52
CA PHE A 73 -0.28 -5.99 -7.94
C PHE A 73 1.00 -6.16 -8.76
N LYS A 74 2.14 -6.11 -8.07
CA LYS A 74 3.44 -6.49 -8.61
C LYS A 74 3.85 -7.83 -8.00
N GLU A 75 4.12 -8.80 -8.86
CA GLU A 75 4.70 -10.07 -8.45
C GLU A 75 6.22 -10.04 -8.69
N ASN A 76 6.97 -10.47 -7.69
CA ASN A 76 8.41 -10.70 -7.81
C ASN A 76 8.66 -12.16 -7.47
N LYS A 77 9.27 -12.89 -8.41
CA LYS A 77 9.70 -14.26 -8.19
C LYS A 77 11.13 -14.25 -7.68
N LYS A 78 11.38 -14.86 -6.54
CA LYS A 78 12.72 -15.10 -6.02
C LYS A 78 12.80 -16.57 -5.64
N GLU A 79 13.66 -17.30 -6.34
CA GLU A 79 13.76 -18.76 -6.21
C GLU A 79 12.40 -19.42 -6.46
N ASP A 80 11.89 -20.19 -5.50
CA ASP A 80 10.60 -20.88 -5.51
C ASP A 80 9.46 -20.04 -4.92
N LYS A 81 9.73 -18.82 -4.46
CA LYS A 81 8.75 -17.94 -3.81
C LYS A 81 8.24 -16.85 -4.74
N VAL A 82 6.92 -16.64 -4.71
CA VAL A 82 6.24 -15.53 -5.37
C VAL A 82 5.82 -14.52 -4.33
N TYR A 83 6.39 -13.32 -4.38
CA TYR A 83 6.02 -12.20 -3.53
C TYR A 83 5.08 -11.28 -4.29
N LYS A 84 3.84 -11.17 -3.81
CA LYS A 84 2.82 -10.28 -4.37
C LYS A 84 2.65 -9.08 -3.45
N ASN A 85 2.87 -7.89 -3.99
CA ASN A 85 2.73 -6.64 -3.27
C ASN A 85 1.88 -5.65 -4.07
N PHE A 86 1.07 -4.85 -3.41
CA PHE A 86 0.23 -3.84 -4.07
C PHE A 86 1.00 -2.51 -4.18
N ILE A 87 1.34 -2.12 -5.41
CA ILE A 87 2.05 -0.86 -5.65
C ILE A 87 1.01 0.24 -5.80
N VAL A 88 1.01 1.15 -4.82
CA VAL A 88 0.08 2.27 -4.74
C VAL A 88 0.51 3.38 -5.70
N LYS A 89 -0.44 3.87 -6.49
CA LYS A 89 -0.28 5.01 -7.41
C LYS A 89 -0.98 6.26 -6.91
N SER A 90 -2.12 6.12 -6.25
CA SER A 90 -2.76 7.19 -5.48
C SER A 90 -3.45 6.61 -4.25
N LEU A 91 -3.63 7.46 -3.25
CA LEU A 91 -4.21 7.10 -1.98
C LEU A 91 -4.82 8.32 -1.30
N ASN A 92 -5.85 8.10 -0.50
CA ASN A 92 -6.42 9.10 0.38
C ASN A 92 -7.12 8.42 1.57
N LYS A 93 -7.20 9.14 2.69
CA LYS A 93 -8.11 8.80 3.78
C LYS A 93 -9.55 9.08 3.32
N ILE A 94 -10.45 8.15 3.61
CA ILE A 94 -11.90 8.35 3.43
C ILE A 94 -12.43 8.87 4.77
N GLU A 95 -12.86 10.12 4.78
CA GLU A 95 -13.55 10.71 5.93
C GLU A 95 -15.04 10.35 5.86
N ASN A 96 -15.57 9.79 6.94
CA ASN A 96 -17.02 9.61 7.08
C ASN A 96 -17.61 10.95 7.53
N LYS A 97 -18.50 11.53 6.72
CA LYS A 97 -19.36 12.66 7.11
C LYS A 97 -20.53 12.18 7.96
#